data_AF-A0A1H6QLR6-F1
#
_entry.id   AF-A0A1H6QLR6-F1
#
_cell.length_a   1.000
_cell.length_b   1.000
_cell.length_c   1.000
_cell.angle_alpha   90.00
_cell.angle_beta   90.00
_cell.angle_gamma   90.00
#
_symmetry.space_group_name_H-M   'P 1'
#
loop_
_entity.id
_entity.type
_entity.pdbx_description
1 polymer ?
#
loop_
_entity_poly.entity_id
_entity_poly.type
_entity_poly.pdbx_seq_one_letter_code
_entity_poly.pdbx_strand_id
1 'polypeptide(L)'
;MRNLCRCLAWICFAILPAGMAAHAQRAPAKPLLDGMAAMQTSLAALHPEVGDGAISAITFDSASGVWHFRLDRDPGKNPASLEVTLDETTGAVCAHDPASGQCVAQGSAAAQLREARERHAAQEDAVLHLAPDLQGVMIALVRYQVTAEDGYLHANRMPVYVSMSWPDGSRKLDLSPAAIQRLADSGLRLFPGSAWPSGKAPPDATMMQMSVGLPMRRQDGDFDIQYTFWCGALCASWHTAVLRHDANGWHVLTSRMDAIS
;
A
#
# COMPACT_ATOMS: atom_id res chain seq x y z
N MET A 1 -64.92 53.29 -18.51
CA MET A 1 -64.35 54.14 -19.57
C MET A 1 -62.87 54.40 -19.26
N ARG A 2 -61.99 54.26 -20.26
CA ARG A 2 -60.55 54.61 -20.33
C ARG A 2 -59.60 53.68 -19.53
N ASN A 3 -58.81 52.78 -20.14
CA ASN A 3 -57.66 52.86 -21.07
C ASN A 3 -56.40 53.58 -20.53
N LEU A 4 -55.24 52.96 -20.83
CA LEU A 4 -53.82 53.38 -20.72
C LEU A 4 -53.12 52.91 -19.42
N CYS A 5 -51.89 52.39 -19.40
CA CYS A 5 -50.82 52.41 -20.39
C CYS A 5 -49.78 51.28 -20.13
N ARG A 6 -49.17 50.86 -21.25
CA ARG A 6 -47.98 50.02 -21.44
C ARG A 6 -46.85 50.20 -20.42
N CYS A 7 -46.14 49.10 -20.12
CA CYS A 7 -44.73 48.95 -20.52
C CYS A 7 -44.27 47.49 -20.46
N LEU A 8 -43.77 47.01 -21.60
CA LEU A 8 -43.03 45.76 -21.78
C LEU A 8 -41.68 45.87 -21.08
N ALA A 9 -41.25 44.79 -20.42
CA ALA A 9 -39.84 44.43 -20.33
C ALA A 9 -39.73 42.91 -20.48
N TRP A 10 -39.38 42.48 -21.68
CA TRP A 10 -39.00 41.10 -21.99
C TRP A 10 -37.64 40.82 -21.36
N ILE A 11 -37.58 39.84 -20.46
CA ILE A 11 -36.32 39.23 -20.02
C ILE A 11 -36.26 37.84 -20.66
N CYS A 12 -35.44 37.72 -21.71
CA CYS A 12 -35.03 36.45 -22.27
C CYS A 12 -34.15 35.71 -21.25
N PHE A 13 -34.73 34.77 -20.50
CA PHE A 13 -33.94 33.76 -19.80
C PHE A 13 -33.47 32.72 -20.83
N ALA A 14 -32.20 32.80 -21.20
CA ALA A 14 -31.52 31.78 -21.98
C ALA A 14 -31.44 30.49 -21.15
N ILE A 15 -32.15 29.46 -21.62
CA ILE A 15 -32.01 28.08 -21.13
C ILE A 15 -30.68 27.56 -21.68
N LEU A 16 -29.64 27.59 -20.87
CA LEU A 16 -28.39 26.87 -21.15
C LEU A 16 -28.64 25.37 -20.89
N PRO A 17 -28.34 24.47 -21.85
CA PRO A 17 -28.37 23.05 -21.58
C PRO A 17 -27.29 22.71 -20.56
N ALA A 18 -27.70 22.05 -19.48
CA ALA A 18 -26.80 21.43 -18.53
C ALA A 18 -26.00 20.34 -19.27
N GLY A 19 -24.87 20.73 -19.85
CA GLY A 19 -23.86 19.79 -20.32
C GLY A 19 -23.39 18.99 -19.13
N MET A 20 -23.78 17.72 -19.09
CA MET A 20 -23.15 16.72 -18.25
C MET A 20 -21.65 16.72 -18.61
N ALA A 21 -20.86 17.42 -17.82
CA ALA A 21 -19.42 17.19 -17.75
C ALA A 21 -19.26 15.80 -17.12
N ALA A 22 -19.36 14.77 -17.96
CA ALA A 22 -18.79 13.47 -17.66
C ALA A 22 -17.34 13.74 -17.30
N HIS A 23 -17.05 13.72 -16.01
CA HIS A 23 -15.69 13.68 -15.51
C HIS A 23 -15.14 12.36 -16.02
N ALA A 24 -14.49 12.40 -17.19
CA ALA A 24 -13.59 11.34 -17.60
C ALA A 24 -12.49 11.32 -16.53
N GLN A 25 -12.72 10.53 -15.47
CA GLN A 25 -11.69 10.14 -14.54
C GLN A 25 -10.63 9.46 -15.38
N ARG A 26 -9.60 10.24 -15.71
CA ARG A 26 -8.43 9.77 -16.44
C ARG A 26 -7.88 8.62 -15.61
N ALA A 27 -7.94 7.40 -16.15
CA ALA A 27 -7.38 6.23 -15.49
C ALA A 27 -5.95 6.57 -15.03
N PRO A 28 -5.60 6.26 -13.77
CA PRO A 28 -4.30 6.65 -13.23
C PRO A 28 -3.20 5.99 -14.07
N ALA A 29 -2.17 6.77 -14.43
CA ALA A 29 -1.06 6.28 -15.24
C ALA A 29 -0.23 5.18 -14.54
N LYS A 30 -0.43 5.00 -13.23
CA LYS A 30 0.16 3.95 -12.39
C LYS A 30 -0.96 3.29 -11.60
N PRO A 31 -1.00 1.95 -11.49
CA PRO A 31 -2.02 1.27 -10.69
C PRO A 31 -1.88 1.62 -9.20
N LEU A 32 -3.01 1.57 -8.50
CA LEU A 32 -3.10 1.76 -7.06
C LEU A 32 -2.54 0.56 -6.30
N LEU A 33 -2.87 -0.65 -6.75
CA LEU A 33 -2.35 -1.90 -6.19
C LEU A 33 -1.10 -2.33 -6.96
N ASP A 34 -0.28 -3.19 -6.37
CA ASP A 34 0.65 -4.01 -7.17
C ASP A 34 -0.05 -5.28 -7.65
N GLY A 35 0.58 -6.01 -8.58
CA GLY A 35 -0.05 -7.18 -9.20
C GLY A 35 -0.43 -8.27 -8.18
N MET A 36 0.39 -8.50 -7.16
CA MET A 36 0.12 -9.50 -6.13
C MET A 36 -1.05 -9.07 -5.23
N ALA A 37 -1.07 -7.80 -4.82
CA ALA A 37 -2.16 -7.23 -4.03
C ALA A 37 -3.49 -7.24 -4.82
N ALA A 38 -3.45 -6.90 -6.11
CA ALA A 38 -4.61 -6.98 -7.00
C ALA A 38 -5.15 -8.42 -7.09
N MET A 39 -4.28 -9.39 -7.35
CA MET A 39 -4.64 -10.81 -7.40
C MET A 39 -5.25 -11.31 -6.10
N GLN A 40 -4.59 -11.06 -4.96
CA GLN A 40 -5.09 -11.47 -3.64
C GLN A 40 -6.43 -10.84 -3.31
N THR A 41 -6.59 -9.55 -3.62
CA THR A 41 -7.84 -8.81 -3.41
C THR A 41 -8.97 -9.38 -4.28
N SER A 42 -8.69 -9.69 -5.55
CA SER A 42 -9.67 -10.30 -6.45
C SER A 42 -10.11 -11.69 -5.99
N LEU A 43 -9.16 -12.55 -5.60
CA LEU A 43 -9.48 -13.90 -5.14
C LEU A 43 -10.26 -13.88 -3.82
N ALA A 44 -9.92 -12.98 -2.90
CA ALA A 44 -10.68 -12.79 -1.67
C ALA A 44 -12.12 -12.34 -1.95
N ALA A 45 -12.31 -11.44 -2.94
CA ALA A 45 -13.63 -10.98 -3.34
C ALA A 45 -14.48 -12.04 -4.05
N LEU A 46 -13.84 -13.02 -4.70
CA LEU A 46 -14.48 -14.12 -5.43
C LEU A 46 -14.63 -15.40 -4.59
N HIS A 47 -14.10 -15.44 -3.37
CA HIS A 47 -14.19 -16.62 -2.51
C HIS A 47 -15.62 -16.81 -1.98
N PRO A 48 -16.18 -18.04 -1.96
CA PRO A 48 -15.57 -19.32 -2.35
C PRO A 48 -15.84 -19.77 -3.81
N GLU A 49 -16.44 -18.93 -4.65
CA GLU A 49 -17.06 -19.31 -5.94
C GLU A 49 -16.07 -19.89 -6.97
N VAL A 50 -14.85 -19.36 -7.00
CA VAL A 50 -13.84 -19.73 -8.01
C VAL A 50 -12.97 -20.92 -7.59
N GLY A 51 -12.83 -21.20 -6.29
CA GLY A 51 -11.95 -22.25 -5.76
C GLY A 51 -10.45 -21.95 -5.95
N ASP A 52 -9.61 -22.94 -5.68
CA ASP A 52 -8.16 -22.83 -5.82
C ASP A 52 -7.68 -23.16 -7.25
N GLY A 53 -6.45 -22.73 -7.57
CA GLY A 53 -5.85 -22.96 -8.88
C GLY A 53 -4.50 -22.30 -9.07
N ALA A 54 -3.87 -22.60 -10.22
CA ALA A 54 -2.64 -21.95 -10.65
C ALA A 54 -2.95 -20.61 -11.32
N ILE A 55 -2.10 -19.61 -11.09
CA ILE A 55 -2.31 -18.25 -11.57
C ILE A 55 -1.26 -17.93 -12.64
N SER A 56 -1.71 -17.36 -13.76
CA SER A 56 -0.83 -16.90 -14.84
C SER A 56 -0.21 -15.53 -14.53
N ALA A 57 0.53 -14.97 -15.48
CA ALA A 57 0.99 -13.58 -15.40
C ALA A 57 -0.19 -12.63 -15.12
N ILE A 58 0.08 -11.63 -14.27
CA ILE A 58 -0.86 -10.59 -13.85
C ILE A 58 -0.49 -9.30 -14.60
N THR A 59 -1.46 -8.67 -15.26
CA THR A 59 -1.22 -7.49 -16.11
C THR A 59 -2.21 -6.38 -15.79
N PHE A 60 -1.76 -5.13 -15.82
CA PHE A 60 -2.61 -3.95 -15.65
C PHE A 60 -2.81 -3.24 -16.99
N ASP A 61 -4.05 -3.05 -17.39
CA ASP A 61 -4.41 -2.17 -18.49
C ASP A 61 -4.61 -0.74 -17.97
N SER A 62 -3.61 0.11 -18.18
CA SER A 62 -3.65 1.52 -17.78
C SER A 62 -4.71 2.36 -18.50
N ALA A 63 -5.22 1.92 -19.66
CA ALA A 63 -6.23 2.67 -20.40
C ALA A 63 -7.62 2.53 -19.75
N SER A 64 -7.94 1.33 -19.25
CA SER A 64 -9.20 1.01 -18.58
C SER A 64 -9.11 1.05 -17.05
N GLY A 65 -7.90 1.01 -16.48
CA GLY A 65 -7.69 0.92 -15.03
C GLY A 65 -8.03 -0.47 -14.49
N VAL A 66 -7.87 -1.51 -15.30
CA VAL A 66 -8.30 -2.89 -14.99
C VAL A 66 -7.10 -3.82 -14.89
N TRP A 67 -7.06 -4.61 -13.82
CA TRP A 67 -6.17 -5.76 -13.67
C TRP A 67 -6.75 -6.98 -14.34
N HIS A 68 -5.90 -7.76 -15.02
CA HIS A 68 -6.24 -9.03 -15.66
C HIS A 68 -5.27 -10.13 -15.22
N PHE A 69 -5.80 -11.31 -14.93
CA PHE A 69 -5.00 -12.54 -14.78
C PHE A 69 -5.86 -13.78 -15.08
N ARG A 70 -5.22 -14.91 -15.41
CA ARG A 70 -5.90 -16.18 -15.60
C ARG A 70 -5.75 -17.06 -14.37
N LEU A 71 -6.84 -17.69 -13.96
CA LEU A 71 -6.89 -18.72 -12.93
C LEU A 71 -7.18 -20.08 -13.60
N ASP A 72 -6.19 -20.96 -13.63
CA ASP A 72 -6.32 -22.34 -14.07
C ASP A 72 -6.75 -23.19 -12.86
N ARG A 73 -8.00 -23.64 -12.86
CA ARG A 73 -8.64 -24.32 -11.73
C ARG A 73 -8.25 -25.80 -11.68
N ASP A 74 -8.48 -26.41 -10.52
CA ASP A 74 -8.26 -27.84 -10.35
C ASP A 74 -9.03 -28.72 -11.36
N PRO A 75 -8.50 -29.92 -11.69
CA PRO A 75 -9.16 -30.86 -12.58
C PRO A 75 -10.61 -31.16 -12.17
N GLY A 76 -11.52 -31.17 -13.15
CA GLY A 76 -12.94 -31.45 -12.93
C GLY A 76 -13.82 -30.20 -12.67
N LYS A 77 -13.24 -29.00 -12.65
CA LYS A 77 -14.00 -27.74 -12.68
C LYS A 77 -14.35 -27.34 -14.12
N ASN A 78 -15.54 -26.77 -14.31
CA ASN A 78 -15.98 -26.20 -15.58
C ASN A 78 -16.45 -24.74 -15.35
N PRO A 79 -15.91 -23.74 -16.06
CA PRO A 79 -14.76 -23.84 -16.98
C PRO A 79 -13.47 -24.21 -16.24
N ALA A 80 -12.55 -24.85 -16.96
CA ALA A 80 -11.25 -25.27 -16.40
C ALA A 80 -10.32 -24.07 -16.14
N SER A 81 -10.50 -22.97 -16.86
CA SER A 81 -9.79 -21.72 -16.66
C SER A 81 -10.77 -20.55 -16.59
N LEU A 82 -10.45 -19.55 -15.78
CA LEU A 82 -11.19 -18.29 -15.67
C LEU A 82 -10.27 -17.12 -15.99
N GLU A 83 -10.80 -16.12 -16.68
CA GLU A 83 -10.14 -14.81 -16.78
C GLU A 83 -10.70 -13.91 -15.67
N VAL A 84 -9.84 -13.46 -14.76
CA VAL A 84 -10.24 -12.62 -13.63
C VAL A 84 -9.89 -11.17 -13.92
N THR A 85 -10.87 -10.28 -13.72
CA THR A 85 -10.73 -8.84 -13.85
C THR A 85 -10.97 -8.14 -12.51
N LEU A 86 -10.23 -7.05 -12.26
CA LEU A 86 -10.47 -6.10 -11.18
C LEU A 86 -10.37 -4.68 -11.71
N ASP A 87 -11.48 -3.95 -11.68
CA ASP A 87 -11.51 -2.53 -12.01
C ASP A 87 -11.13 -1.70 -10.77
N GLU A 88 -9.98 -1.01 -10.81
CA GLU A 88 -9.52 -0.20 -9.69
C GLU A 88 -10.35 1.07 -9.46
N THR A 89 -11.15 1.50 -10.45
CA THR A 89 -12.03 2.67 -10.33
C THR A 89 -13.27 2.33 -9.52
N THR A 90 -13.91 1.21 -9.85
CA THR A 90 -15.19 0.79 -9.25
C THR A 90 -15.04 -0.24 -8.14
N GLY A 91 -13.97 -1.02 -8.15
CA GLY A 91 -13.79 -2.19 -7.31
C GLY A 91 -14.62 -3.39 -7.71
N ALA A 92 -15.18 -3.40 -8.92
CA ALA A 92 -15.84 -4.59 -9.44
C ALA A 92 -14.79 -5.67 -9.73
N VAL A 93 -15.08 -6.89 -9.26
CA VAL A 93 -14.29 -8.08 -9.57
C VAL A 93 -15.18 -9.07 -10.31
N CYS A 94 -14.67 -9.63 -11.40
CA CYS A 94 -15.39 -10.63 -12.16
C CYS A 94 -14.46 -11.76 -12.58
N ALA A 95 -14.91 -13.01 -12.45
CA ALA A 95 -14.30 -14.14 -13.13
C ALA A 95 -15.13 -14.48 -14.36
N HIS A 96 -14.53 -14.36 -15.54
CA HIS A 96 -15.14 -14.62 -16.82
C HIS A 96 -14.85 -16.05 -17.28
N ASP A 97 -15.84 -16.70 -17.87
CA ASP A 97 -15.63 -17.89 -18.69
C ASP A 97 -15.06 -17.46 -20.06
N PRO A 98 -13.84 -17.89 -20.45
CA PRO A 98 -13.23 -17.50 -21.72
C PRO A 98 -14.04 -17.90 -22.95
N ALA A 99 -14.89 -18.94 -22.86
CA ALA A 99 -15.69 -19.41 -23.99
C ALA A 99 -16.89 -18.51 -24.28
N SER A 100 -17.52 -17.97 -23.24
CA SER A 100 -18.73 -17.15 -23.35
C SER A 100 -18.48 -15.65 -23.13
N GLY A 101 -17.35 -15.28 -22.54
CA GLY A 101 -17.05 -13.93 -22.04
C GLY A 101 -17.92 -13.50 -20.85
N GLN A 102 -18.84 -14.35 -20.41
CA GLN A 102 -19.78 -14.02 -19.34
C GLN A 102 -19.12 -14.13 -17.98
N CYS A 103 -19.55 -13.24 -17.08
CA CYS A 103 -19.14 -13.28 -15.70
C CYS A 103 -19.81 -14.46 -14.99
N VAL A 104 -19.02 -15.44 -14.56
CA VAL A 104 -19.51 -16.64 -13.85
C VAL A 104 -19.39 -16.54 -12.34
N ALA A 105 -18.59 -15.59 -11.83
CA ALA A 105 -18.50 -15.23 -10.41
C ALA A 105 -18.22 -13.73 -10.28
N GLN A 106 -18.89 -13.08 -9.32
CA GLN A 106 -18.78 -11.64 -9.09
C GLN A 106 -18.42 -11.34 -7.65
N GLY A 107 -17.55 -10.36 -7.46
CA GLY A 107 -17.13 -9.88 -6.16
C GLY A 107 -16.97 -8.36 -6.14
N SER A 108 -16.69 -7.83 -4.95
CA SER A 108 -16.31 -6.43 -4.80
C SER A 108 -15.07 -6.28 -3.94
N ALA A 109 -14.12 -5.53 -4.48
CA ALA A 109 -12.90 -5.06 -3.83
C ALA A 109 -13.00 -3.59 -3.39
N ALA A 110 -14.19 -2.99 -3.43
CA ALA A 110 -14.37 -1.55 -3.23
C ALA A 110 -13.86 -1.06 -1.86
N ALA A 111 -14.00 -1.87 -0.81
CA ALA A 111 -13.49 -1.54 0.52
C ALA A 111 -11.95 -1.53 0.56
N GLN A 112 -11.31 -2.54 -0.03
CA GLN A 112 -9.86 -2.68 -0.09
C GLN A 112 -9.23 -1.57 -0.96
N LEU A 113 -9.85 -1.24 -2.08
CA LEU A 113 -9.41 -0.13 -2.92
C LEU A 113 -9.60 1.22 -2.24
N ARG A 114 -10.70 1.43 -1.52
CA ARG A 114 -10.87 2.65 -0.72
C ARG A 114 -9.76 2.78 0.32
N GLU A 115 -9.47 1.71 1.05
CA GLU A 115 -8.38 1.70 2.03
C GLU A 115 -7.03 1.97 1.37
N ALA A 116 -6.75 1.36 0.20
CA ALA A 116 -5.51 1.61 -0.54
C ALA A 116 -5.40 3.07 -1.01
N ARG A 117 -6.50 3.69 -1.46
CA ARG A 117 -6.52 5.13 -1.82
C ARG A 117 -6.28 6.02 -0.62
N GLU A 118 -6.94 5.75 0.50
CA GLU A 118 -6.74 6.49 1.75
C GLU A 118 -5.29 6.39 2.21
N ARG A 119 -4.69 5.19 2.11
CA ARG A 119 -3.28 4.96 2.43
C ARG A 119 -2.35 5.72 1.49
N HIS A 120 -2.60 5.70 0.18
CA HIS A 120 -1.80 6.45 -0.78
C HIS A 120 -1.88 7.96 -0.55
N ALA A 121 -3.07 8.48 -0.27
CA ALA A 121 -3.27 9.88 0.08
C ALA A 121 -2.54 10.25 1.38
N ALA A 122 -2.57 9.39 2.40
CA ALA A 122 -1.82 9.59 3.64
C ALA A 122 -0.30 9.55 3.43
N GLN A 123 0.18 8.71 2.51
CA GLN A 123 1.59 8.67 2.12
C GLN A 123 2.02 9.95 1.39
N GLU A 124 1.21 10.43 0.45
CA GLU A 124 1.45 11.70 -0.23
C GLU A 124 1.46 12.88 0.76
N ASP A 125 0.51 12.91 1.69
CA ASP A 125 0.48 13.91 2.77
C ASP A 125 1.74 13.84 3.63
N ALA A 126 2.18 12.64 4.02
CA ALA A 126 3.40 12.46 4.82
C ALA A 126 4.66 12.96 4.11
N VAL A 127 4.71 12.89 2.77
CA VAL A 127 5.83 13.46 1.99
C VAL A 127 5.86 14.99 2.07
N LEU A 128 4.69 15.63 2.04
CA LEU A 128 4.54 17.09 2.10
C LEU A 128 4.70 17.63 3.54
N HIS A 129 4.26 16.86 4.52
CA HIS A 129 4.21 17.22 5.94
C HIS A 129 5.00 16.21 6.78
N LEU A 130 6.33 16.21 6.59
CA LEU A 130 7.21 15.28 7.28
C LEU A 130 7.05 15.36 8.80
N ALA A 131 6.94 14.19 9.42
CA ALA A 131 7.00 14.07 10.87
C ALA A 131 8.35 14.61 11.41
N PRO A 132 8.38 15.18 12.63
CA PRO A 132 9.62 15.65 13.23
C PRO A 132 10.58 14.48 13.51
N ASP A 133 11.87 14.74 13.51
CA ASP A 133 12.92 13.79 13.92
C ASP A 133 12.77 12.37 13.32
N LEU A 134 12.89 12.25 11.99
CA LEU A 134 12.84 10.96 11.29
C LEU A 134 13.93 9.96 11.73
N GLN A 135 15.05 10.44 12.29
CA GLN A 135 16.07 9.57 12.88
C GLN A 135 15.56 8.96 14.19
N GLY A 136 14.90 9.76 15.03
CA GLY A 136 14.24 9.30 16.26
C GLY A 136 13.19 8.23 16.01
N VAL A 137 12.44 8.30 14.90
CA VAL A 137 11.49 7.24 14.48
C VAL A 137 12.22 5.90 14.31
N MET A 138 13.29 5.87 13.52
CA MET A 138 14.06 4.64 13.29
C MET A 138 14.69 4.12 14.59
N ILE A 139 15.20 5.00 15.45
CA ILE A 139 15.72 4.64 16.77
C ILE A 139 14.63 3.98 17.63
N ALA A 140 13.44 4.58 17.70
CA ALA A 140 12.33 4.08 18.51
C ALA A 140 11.89 2.69 18.04
N LEU A 141 11.75 2.49 16.72
CA LEU A 141 11.42 1.18 16.15
C LEU A 141 12.49 0.13 16.44
N VAL A 142 13.77 0.43 16.22
CA VAL A 142 14.86 -0.51 16.51
C VAL A 142 14.89 -0.88 17.99
N ARG A 143 14.76 0.11 18.90
CA ARG A 143 14.71 -0.15 20.34
C ARG A 143 13.53 -1.06 20.69
N TYR A 144 12.33 -0.72 20.23
CA TYR A 144 11.14 -1.53 20.47
C TYR A 144 11.36 -2.98 20.01
N GLN A 145 11.87 -3.18 18.80
CA GLN A 145 12.10 -4.51 18.23
C GLN A 145 13.15 -5.34 18.97
N VAL A 146 14.06 -4.70 19.73
CA VAL A 146 15.04 -5.38 20.57
C VAL A 146 14.49 -5.70 21.96
N THR A 147 13.63 -4.83 22.50
CA THR A 147 13.15 -4.92 23.88
C THR A 147 11.81 -5.64 24.04
N ALA A 148 10.94 -5.57 23.04
CA ALA A 148 9.66 -6.27 23.05
C ALA A 148 9.89 -7.79 22.97
N GLU A 149 9.14 -8.55 23.76
CA GLU A 149 9.26 -10.02 23.83
C GLU A 149 8.98 -10.69 22.47
N ASP A 150 8.03 -10.12 21.72
CA ASP A 150 7.66 -10.52 20.36
C ASP A 150 8.41 -9.73 19.27
N GLY A 151 9.40 -8.93 19.65
CA GLY A 151 10.21 -8.15 18.71
C GLY A 151 11.07 -9.05 17.81
N TYR A 152 11.09 -8.77 16.51
CA TYR A 152 11.85 -9.59 15.56
C TYR A 152 13.36 -9.56 15.86
N LEU A 153 13.90 -8.39 16.22
CA LEU A 153 15.32 -8.21 16.55
C LEU A 153 15.69 -8.77 17.93
N HIS A 154 14.71 -8.98 18.80
CA HIS A 154 14.89 -9.68 20.07
C HIS A 154 15.34 -11.12 19.82
N ALA A 155 14.66 -11.81 18.90
CA ALA A 155 14.97 -13.19 18.52
C ALA A 155 16.10 -13.31 17.47
N ASN A 156 16.31 -12.29 16.62
CA ASN A 156 17.21 -12.37 15.47
C ASN A 156 18.31 -11.29 15.51
N ARG A 157 19.40 -11.55 16.24
CA ARG A 157 20.51 -10.60 16.46
C ARG A 157 21.61 -10.63 15.38
N MET A 158 21.22 -10.54 14.12
CA MET A 158 22.15 -10.41 12.99
C MET A 158 22.52 -8.95 12.71
N PRO A 159 23.59 -8.65 11.93
CA PRO A 159 23.84 -7.32 11.40
C PRO A 159 22.61 -6.73 10.72
N VAL A 160 22.20 -5.52 11.12
CA VAL A 160 21.00 -4.85 10.60
C VAL A 160 21.38 -3.57 9.87
N TYR A 161 20.93 -3.46 8.63
CA TYR A 161 21.09 -2.29 7.77
C TYR A 161 19.78 -1.53 7.74
N VAL A 162 19.77 -0.31 8.26
CA VAL A 162 18.54 0.44 8.52
C VAL A 162 18.46 1.68 7.64
N SER A 163 17.35 1.81 6.91
CA SER A 163 17.02 3.04 6.21
C SER A 163 15.52 3.28 6.19
N MET A 164 15.16 4.54 6.03
CA MET A 164 13.80 4.98 5.75
C MET A 164 13.65 5.24 4.25
N SER A 165 12.55 4.79 3.65
CA SER A 165 12.27 4.96 2.22
C SER A 165 11.03 5.81 2.01
N TRP A 166 11.08 6.68 0.99
CA TRP A 166 9.91 7.39 0.50
C TRP A 166 8.99 6.42 -0.26
N PRO A 167 7.67 6.66 -0.29
CA PRO A 167 6.70 5.77 -0.95
C PRO A 167 7.01 5.47 -2.43
N ASP A 168 7.58 6.44 -3.14
CA ASP A 168 7.95 6.33 -4.55
C ASP A 168 9.33 5.66 -4.78
N GLY A 169 10.06 5.35 -3.70
CA GLY A 169 11.42 4.82 -3.75
C GLY A 169 12.49 5.81 -4.25
N SER A 170 12.12 7.06 -4.55
CA SER A 170 13.04 8.06 -5.12
C SER A 170 14.09 8.52 -4.13
N ARG A 171 13.75 8.47 -2.84
CA ARG A 171 14.57 8.94 -1.74
C ARG A 171 14.68 7.89 -0.64
N LYS A 172 15.90 7.77 -0.12
CA LYS A 172 16.19 7.01 1.10
C LYS A 172 16.92 7.89 2.10
N LEU A 173 16.65 7.67 3.38
CA LEU A 173 17.33 8.28 4.50
C LEU A 173 17.94 7.17 5.34
N ASP A 174 19.26 7.09 5.37
CA ASP A 174 19.95 6.11 6.20
C ASP A 174 19.86 6.44 7.69
N LEU A 175 19.95 5.39 8.52
CA LEU A 175 20.26 5.55 9.93
C LEU A 175 21.65 6.21 10.07
N SER A 176 21.68 7.41 10.65
CA SER A 176 22.88 8.22 10.76
C SER A 176 23.90 7.62 11.75
N PRO A 177 25.20 7.98 11.65
CA PRO A 177 26.20 7.55 12.62
C PRO A 177 25.86 7.93 14.07
N ALA A 178 25.27 9.12 14.27
CA ALA A 178 24.82 9.56 15.59
C ALA A 178 23.67 8.68 16.13
N ALA A 179 22.72 8.30 15.26
CA ALA A 179 21.64 7.39 15.63
C ALA A 179 22.15 5.97 15.95
N ILE A 180 23.11 5.46 15.17
CA ILE A 180 23.79 4.18 15.44
C ILE A 180 24.48 4.22 16.80
N GLN A 181 25.21 5.30 17.12
CA GLN A 181 25.85 5.47 18.41
C GLN A 181 24.82 5.50 19.56
N ARG A 182 23.68 6.17 19.36
CA ARG A 182 22.56 6.18 20.33
C ARG A 182 21.91 4.81 20.53
N LEU A 183 22.20 3.83 19.70
CA LEU A 183 21.69 2.46 19.78
C LEU A 183 22.78 1.45 20.18
N ALA A 184 23.99 1.90 20.54
CA ALA A 184 25.10 1.01 20.87
C ALA A 184 24.81 0.09 22.07
N ASP A 185 23.95 0.54 22.99
CA ASP A 185 23.46 -0.21 24.15
C ASP A 185 22.52 -1.37 23.79
N SER A 186 21.98 -1.42 22.57
CA SER A 186 21.08 -2.50 22.13
C SER A 186 21.80 -3.85 21.94
N GLY A 187 23.13 -3.83 21.80
CA GLY A 187 23.93 -5.00 21.45
C GLY A 187 23.77 -5.45 19.99
N LEU A 188 23.09 -4.68 19.14
CA LEU A 188 23.00 -4.93 17.71
C LEU A 188 24.21 -4.37 16.96
N ARG A 189 24.58 -5.03 15.87
CA ARG A 189 25.52 -4.49 14.88
C ARG A 189 24.71 -3.73 13.82
N LEU A 190 24.65 -2.41 13.93
CA LEU A 190 23.84 -1.56 13.06
C LEU A 190 24.68 -0.86 11.99
N PHE A 191 24.11 -0.71 10.80
CA PHE A 191 24.72 -0.08 9.64
C PHE A 191 23.69 0.82 8.94
N PRO A 192 24.15 1.88 8.21
CA PRO A 192 23.27 2.62 7.32
C PRO A 192 22.76 1.70 6.20
N GLY A 193 21.50 1.87 5.80
CA GLY A 193 20.87 1.04 4.76
C GLY A 193 21.61 1.04 3.43
N SER A 194 22.21 2.17 3.03
CA SER A 194 23.04 2.27 1.82
C SER A 194 24.31 1.44 1.83
N ALA A 195 24.79 1.00 3.00
CA ALA A 195 25.93 0.08 3.09
C ALA A 195 25.54 -1.38 2.82
N TRP A 196 24.25 -1.66 2.54
CA TRP A 196 23.81 -2.99 2.16
C TRP A 196 24.60 -3.50 0.94
N PRO A 197 25.18 -4.71 0.98
CA PRO A 197 25.96 -5.24 -0.13
C PRO A 197 25.13 -5.35 -1.42
N SER A 198 25.42 -4.51 -2.41
CA SER A 198 24.82 -4.60 -3.74
C SER A 198 25.45 -5.77 -4.51
N GLY A 199 24.69 -6.82 -4.85
CA GLY A 199 25.16 -7.81 -5.82
C GLY A 199 24.67 -9.25 -5.71
N LYS A 200 24.03 -9.65 -4.60
CA LYS A 200 23.24 -10.90 -4.44
C LYS A 200 22.68 -10.91 -3.02
N ALA A 201 21.44 -11.38 -2.85
CA ALA A 201 20.91 -11.70 -1.54
C ALA A 201 21.91 -12.62 -0.81
N PRO A 202 22.18 -12.42 0.49
CA PRO A 202 22.99 -13.38 1.25
C PRO A 202 22.31 -14.75 1.14
N PRO A 203 23.02 -15.80 0.70
CA PRO A 203 22.42 -17.14 0.60
C PRO A 203 22.02 -17.70 1.97
N ASP A 204 22.60 -17.16 3.06
CA ASP A 204 22.57 -17.80 4.38
C ASP A 204 21.88 -16.94 5.46
N ALA A 205 21.07 -15.94 5.09
CA ALA A 205 20.37 -15.05 6.02
C ALA A 205 21.29 -14.44 7.12
N THR A 206 22.55 -14.14 6.78
CA THR A 206 23.58 -13.68 7.72
C THR A 206 23.50 -12.19 8.07
N MET A 207 22.60 -11.46 7.44
CA MET A 207 22.36 -10.05 7.63
C MET A 207 20.94 -9.69 7.21
N MET A 208 20.46 -8.55 7.71
CA MET A 208 19.09 -8.12 7.51
C MET A 208 19.02 -6.65 7.13
N GLN A 209 18.17 -6.34 6.16
CA GLN A 209 17.75 -5.00 5.85
C GLN A 209 16.45 -4.72 6.60
N MET A 210 16.43 -3.64 7.37
CA MET A 210 15.22 -3.06 7.93
C MET A 210 14.86 -1.82 7.13
N SER A 211 13.76 -1.86 6.39
CA SER A 211 13.25 -0.71 5.64
C SER A 211 12.08 -0.09 6.39
N VAL A 212 12.17 1.19 6.71
CA VAL A 212 11.15 1.94 7.44
C VAL A 212 10.42 2.88 6.48
N GLY A 213 9.11 2.91 6.49
CA GLY A 213 8.31 3.86 5.72
C GLY A 213 8.29 5.25 6.35
N LEU A 214 7.74 6.23 5.66
CA LEU A 214 7.43 7.52 6.28
C LEU A 214 6.32 7.35 7.33
N PRO A 215 6.41 8.01 8.50
CA PRO A 215 5.30 8.04 9.46
C PRO A 215 4.11 8.80 8.86
N MET A 216 2.94 8.16 8.84
CA MET A 216 1.69 8.74 8.36
C MET A 216 0.87 9.22 9.55
N ARG A 217 0.53 10.51 9.59
CA ARG A 217 -0.18 11.09 10.74
C ARG A 217 -1.64 10.65 10.75
N ARG A 218 -2.10 10.19 11.91
CA ARG A 218 -3.49 9.81 12.19
C ARG A 218 -4.29 11.00 12.70
N GLN A 219 -5.62 10.87 12.69
CA GLN A 219 -6.53 11.89 13.23
C GLN A 219 -6.37 12.12 14.74
N ASP A 220 -6.00 11.07 15.49
CA ASP A 220 -5.72 11.12 16.92
C ASP A 220 -4.36 11.78 17.26
N GLY A 221 -3.56 12.11 16.25
CA GLY A 221 -2.24 12.74 16.40
C GLY A 221 -1.07 11.75 16.51
N ASP A 222 -1.36 10.45 16.59
CA ASP A 222 -0.35 9.40 16.50
C ASP A 222 0.05 9.16 15.04
N PHE A 223 0.98 8.25 14.80
CA PHE A 223 1.52 7.96 13.47
C PHE A 223 1.49 6.47 13.19
N ASP A 224 0.90 6.07 12.06
CA ASP A 224 1.08 4.73 11.53
C ASP A 224 2.40 4.68 10.74
N ILE A 225 3.18 3.64 10.95
CA ILE A 225 4.41 3.39 10.20
C ILE A 225 4.47 1.95 9.73
N GLN A 226 4.74 1.78 8.45
CA GLN A 226 5.04 0.47 7.88
C GLN A 226 6.53 0.26 7.91
N TYR A 227 6.98 -0.95 8.23
CA TYR A 227 8.38 -1.32 8.11
C TYR A 227 8.52 -2.80 7.77
N THR A 228 9.66 -3.17 7.20
CA THR A 228 9.92 -4.53 6.75
C THR A 228 11.27 -5.01 7.24
N PHE A 229 11.39 -6.33 7.38
CA PHE A 229 12.67 -7.02 7.50
C PHE A 229 12.86 -7.90 6.29
N TRP A 230 14.07 -7.86 5.72
CA TRP A 230 14.45 -8.70 4.59
C TRP A 230 15.86 -9.25 4.79
N CYS A 231 16.03 -10.57 4.74
CA CYS A 231 17.34 -11.22 4.89
C CYS A 231 17.83 -11.92 3.63
N GLY A 232 17.13 -11.75 2.50
CA GLY A 232 17.41 -12.45 1.25
C GLY A 232 16.23 -13.27 0.76
N ALA A 233 16.49 -14.30 -0.03
CA ALA A 233 15.45 -15.20 -0.54
C ALA A 233 14.81 -16.09 0.54
N LEU A 234 15.39 -16.10 1.76
CA LEU A 234 14.98 -17.01 2.83
C LEU A 234 13.99 -16.40 3.82
N CYS A 235 13.90 -15.07 3.90
CA CYS A 235 12.93 -14.45 4.79
C CYS A 235 12.60 -13.01 4.39
N ALA A 236 11.31 -12.71 4.48
CA ALA A 236 10.79 -11.35 4.49
C ALA A 236 9.63 -11.24 5.49
N SER A 237 9.52 -10.12 6.19
CA SER A 237 8.32 -9.83 6.99
C SER A 237 7.91 -8.37 6.86
N TRP A 238 6.61 -8.15 6.96
CA TRP A 238 5.98 -6.84 6.85
C TRP A 238 5.24 -6.54 8.13
N HIS A 239 5.38 -5.31 8.60
CA HIS A 239 4.89 -4.89 9.89
C HIS A 239 4.27 -3.50 9.80
N THR A 240 3.34 -3.25 10.72
CA THR A 240 2.76 -1.94 10.98
C THR A 240 2.90 -1.64 12.47
N ALA A 241 3.38 -0.44 12.78
CA ALA A 241 3.46 0.08 14.14
C ALA A 241 2.73 1.41 14.28
N VAL A 242 2.23 1.68 15.48
CA VAL A 242 1.67 2.98 15.88
C VAL A 242 2.66 3.66 16.79
N LEU A 243 3.05 4.88 16.44
CA LEU A 243 4.03 5.68 17.18
C LEU A 243 3.41 6.98 17.66
N ARG A 244 3.96 7.51 18.75
CA ARG A 244 3.67 8.86 19.23
C ARG A 244 4.97 9.62 19.45
N HIS A 245 4.92 10.93 19.17
CA HIS A 245 6.00 11.87 19.45
C HIS A 245 5.56 12.84 20.53
N ASP A 246 6.24 12.81 21.68
CA ASP A 246 5.99 13.72 22.80
C ASP A 246 7.26 14.45 23.25
N ALA A 247 7.25 15.06 24.44
CA ALA A 247 8.39 15.79 24.98
C ALA A 247 9.65 14.94 25.19
N ASN A 248 9.50 13.61 25.31
CA ASN A 248 10.59 12.65 25.45
C ASN A 248 11.02 12.04 24.10
N GLY A 249 10.38 12.43 22.99
CA GLY A 249 10.64 11.96 21.64
C GLY A 249 9.68 10.85 21.21
N TRP A 250 10.16 10.02 20.28
CA TRP A 250 9.37 8.94 19.68
C TRP A 250 9.26 7.71 20.58
N HIS A 251 8.05 7.17 20.68
CA HIS A 251 7.80 5.89 21.32
C HIS A 251 6.81 5.05 20.50
N VAL A 252 7.04 3.74 20.47
CA VAL A 252 6.16 2.77 19.82
C VAL A 252 5.08 2.38 20.82
N LEU A 253 3.82 2.58 20.44
CA LEU A 253 2.64 2.22 21.24
C LEU A 253 2.25 0.77 21.00
N THR A 254 2.22 0.36 19.73
CA THR A 254 1.91 -1.00 19.29
C THR A 254 2.70 -1.33 18.04
N SER A 255 2.92 -2.61 17.82
CA SER A 255 3.54 -3.15 16.61
C SER A 255 2.91 -4.50 16.30
N ARG A 256 2.64 -4.77 15.03
CA ARG A 256 2.12 -6.07 14.60
C ARG A 256 2.80 -6.51 13.30
N MET A 257 2.96 -7.82 13.14
CA MET A 257 3.35 -8.44 11.89
C MET A 257 2.10 -8.64 11.03
N ASP A 258 2.10 -8.05 9.84
CA ASP A 258 1.00 -8.16 8.88
C ASP A 258 1.18 -9.40 7.98
N ALA A 259 2.44 -9.73 7.62
CA ALA A 259 2.75 -10.88 6.78
C ALA A 259 4.20 -11.37 6.96
N ILE A 260 4.45 -12.61 6.56
CA ILE A 260 5.79 -13.24 6.51
C ILE A 260 5.90 -14.11 5.25
N SER A 261 7.11 -14.17 4.68
CA SER A 261 7.49 -15.02 3.54
C SER A 261 8.80 -15.73 3.82
#